data_AF-A0A094H9E1-F1
#
_entry.id   AF-A0A094H9E1-F1
#
_cell.length_a   1.000
_cell.length_b   1.000
_cell.length_c   1.000
_cell.angle_alpha   90.00
_cell.angle_beta   90.00
_cell.angle_gamma   90.00
#
_symmetry.space_group_name_H-M   'P 1'
#
loop_
_entity.id
_entity.type
_entity.pdbx_description
1 polymer ?
#
loop_
_entity_poly.entity_id
_entity_poly.type
_entity_poly.pdbx_seq_one_letter_code
_entity_poly.pdbx_strand_id
1 'polypeptide(L)'
;MHFSAAAILPFLSVAAAQYGSSDYGSSSTDTTSNAQAATDTTTTTADGATVHKVLVGQTALTFSPWNLTAAVGDKVEFHFYPTTHSVAQAAFDKPCEPSSDTAFFSGGVTTQAATSGKTRRQTAADMKIFTITVNDTKPIWYYCGFPNHCQGGMVGVINQAATGAKTIEAFAAAAKKVAKTVAPSTVQGGTWGAAEAANGTETGGASTPSSSTGAASGLMERGSYGTVVAAGLVAGLAGIFGTLLV
;
A
#
# COMPACT_ATOMS: atom_id res chain seq x y z
N MET A 1 20.93 -2.75 75.69
CA MET A 1 22.18 -3.44 75.31
C MET A 1 22.23 -3.44 73.80
N HIS A 2 23.01 -2.52 73.25
CA HIS A 2 23.20 -2.30 71.81
C HIS A 2 24.24 -3.28 71.26
N PHE A 3 23.99 -3.88 70.10
CA PHE A 3 25.05 -4.34 69.21
C PHE A 3 24.65 -4.07 67.75
N SER A 4 25.33 -3.08 67.17
CA SER A 4 25.37 -2.80 65.74
C SER A 4 26.31 -3.78 65.03
N ALA A 5 25.93 -4.24 63.85
CA ALA A 5 26.85 -4.90 62.92
C ALA A 5 26.80 -4.16 61.57
N ALA A 6 27.86 -3.40 61.30
CA ALA A 6 28.14 -2.78 60.01
C ALA A 6 28.91 -3.78 59.14
N ALA A 7 28.49 -3.95 57.89
CA ALA A 7 29.23 -4.71 56.88
C ALA A 7 29.78 -3.76 55.81
N ILE A 8 31.06 -3.95 55.53
CA ILE A 8 32.00 -3.06 54.84
C ILE A 8 31.94 -3.32 53.33
N LEU A 9 31.84 -2.24 52.53
CA LEU A 9 32.01 -2.21 51.08
C LEU A 9 33.50 -2.30 50.70
N PRO A 10 33.90 -3.08 49.69
CA PRO A 10 35.17 -2.87 49.00
C PRO A 10 34.98 -1.91 47.81
N PHE A 11 35.70 -0.79 47.89
CA PHE A 11 35.97 0.13 46.79
C PHE A 11 36.90 -0.53 45.77
N LEU A 12 36.54 -0.52 44.49
CA LEU A 12 37.49 -0.71 43.39
C LEU A 12 37.53 0.56 42.53
N SER A 13 38.73 1.16 42.52
CA SER A 13 39.12 2.29 41.70
C SER A 13 39.21 1.87 40.23
N VAL A 14 38.66 2.68 39.31
CA VAL A 14 39.06 2.67 37.90
C VAL A 14 39.29 4.12 37.44
N ALA A 15 40.44 4.27 36.79
CA ALA A 15 41.11 5.51 36.42
C ALA A 15 40.37 6.32 35.34
N ALA A 16 40.54 7.64 35.40
CA ALA A 16 40.22 8.55 34.33
C ALA A 16 41.33 8.53 33.26
N ALA A 17 40.94 8.39 32.00
CA ALA A 17 41.74 8.80 30.85
C ALA A 17 40.85 9.67 29.95
N GLN A 18 41.18 10.96 29.86
CA GLN A 18 40.67 11.87 28.84
C GLN A 18 41.59 11.81 27.63
N TYR A 19 41.03 11.67 26.42
CA TYR A 19 41.64 12.14 25.18
C TYR A 19 40.60 12.13 24.05
N GLY A 20 40.52 13.27 23.34
CA GLY A 20 40.49 13.27 21.87
C GLY A 20 39.13 13.26 21.18
N SER A 21 38.69 14.45 20.75
CA SER A 21 37.69 14.65 19.70
C SER A 21 38.22 14.21 18.33
N SER A 22 37.43 13.47 17.55
CA SER A 22 37.38 13.60 16.07
C SER A 22 36.25 12.76 15.47
N ASP A 23 35.63 13.38 14.49
CA ASP A 23 34.48 13.02 13.66
C ASP A 23 34.69 11.76 12.77
N TYR A 24 33.59 11.29 12.17
CA TYR A 24 33.41 10.27 11.12
C TYR A 24 33.37 8.77 11.48
N GLY A 25 32.20 8.17 11.22
CA GLY A 25 32.11 6.87 10.53
C GLY A 25 31.38 5.74 11.24
N SER A 26 30.12 5.53 10.82
CA SER A 26 29.41 4.24 10.66
C SER A 26 29.56 3.14 11.73
N SER A 27 28.45 2.84 12.41
CA SER A 27 27.85 1.49 12.50
C SER A 27 26.87 1.48 13.68
N SER A 28 25.58 1.33 13.40
CA SER A 28 24.59 1.04 14.43
C SER A 28 23.81 -0.18 13.99
N THR A 29 24.00 -1.20 14.81
CA THR A 29 23.48 -2.55 14.80
C THR A 29 21.97 -2.61 14.68
N ASP A 30 21.53 -3.61 13.91
CA ASP A 30 20.19 -4.15 13.79
C ASP A 30 19.33 -4.03 15.06
N THR A 31 18.18 -3.37 14.91
CA THR A 31 16.94 -3.78 15.55
C THR A 31 15.90 -3.88 14.44
N THR A 32 15.67 -5.10 13.98
CA THR A 32 14.70 -5.47 12.95
C THR A 32 13.27 -5.21 13.44
N SER A 33 12.81 -3.96 13.32
CA SER A 33 11.38 -3.66 13.23
C SER A 33 10.98 -3.73 11.77
N ASN A 34 10.42 -4.86 11.36
CA ASN A 34 9.80 -5.02 10.05
C ASN A 34 8.46 -4.26 10.02
N ALA A 35 8.53 -2.94 10.05
CA ALA A 35 7.42 -2.06 9.70
C ALA A 35 7.61 -1.67 8.23
N GLN A 36 7.08 -2.50 7.33
CA GLN A 36 6.91 -2.05 5.96
C GLN A 36 5.82 -0.96 5.99
N ALA A 37 6.25 0.29 6.07
CA ALA A 37 5.35 1.43 5.94
C ALA A 37 4.62 1.28 4.60
N ALA A 38 3.31 1.04 4.66
CA ALA A 38 2.48 1.01 3.46
C ALA A 38 2.41 2.45 2.93
N THR A 39 2.97 2.70 1.76
CA THR A 39 2.94 4.00 1.10
C THR A 39 1.52 4.31 0.66
N ASP A 40 0.96 5.42 1.15
CA ASP A 40 -0.26 5.98 0.59
C ASP A 40 -0.01 6.33 -0.89
N THR A 41 -0.83 5.79 -1.79
CA THR A 41 -0.73 6.10 -3.22
C THR A 41 -1.73 7.19 -3.53
N THR A 42 -1.20 8.30 -3.99
CA THR A 42 -1.93 9.55 -4.08
C THR A 42 -1.97 10.06 -5.51
N THR A 43 -3.07 10.68 -5.92
CA THR A 43 -3.27 11.17 -7.28
C THR A 43 -4.13 12.44 -7.25
N THR A 44 -3.80 13.46 -8.03
CA THR A 44 -4.58 14.71 -8.08
C THR A 44 -5.62 14.67 -9.21
N THR A 45 -6.87 15.01 -8.89
CA THR A 45 -8.00 15.12 -9.84
C THR A 45 -8.00 16.48 -10.55
N ALA A 46 -8.82 16.61 -11.60
CA ALA A 46 -8.90 17.82 -12.42
C ALA A 46 -9.38 19.07 -11.67
N ASP A 47 -10.09 18.89 -10.55
CA ASP A 47 -10.54 19.96 -9.64
C ASP A 47 -9.51 20.30 -8.55
N GLY A 48 -8.33 19.67 -8.58
CA GLY A 48 -7.25 19.89 -7.63
C GLY A 48 -7.38 19.11 -6.32
N ALA A 49 -8.45 18.32 -6.14
CA ALA A 49 -8.57 17.42 -4.99
C ALA A 49 -7.58 16.26 -5.12
N THR A 50 -7.15 15.73 -3.97
CA THR A 50 -6.25 14.60 -3.92
C THR A 50 -7.02 13.32 -3.64
N VAL A 51 -6.69 12.25 -4.37
CA VAL A 51 -7.27 10.91 -4.24
C VAL A 51 -6.28 10.04 -3.49
N HIS A 52 -6.69 9.57 -2.32
CA HIS A 52 -5.95 8.63 -1.49
C HIS A 52 -6.49 7.22 -1.67
N LYS A 53 -5.60 6.26 -1.89
CA LYS A 53 -5.98 4.89 -2.18
C LYS A 53 -5.80 3.99 -0.96
N VAL A 54 -6.89 3.38 -0.48
CA VAL A 54 -6.88 2.36 0.56
C VAL A 54 -7.22 1.00 -0.03
N LEU A 55 -6.28 0.07 0.03
CA LEU A 55 -6.47 -1.32 -0.37
C LEU A 55 -7.16 -2.06 0.77
N VAL A 56 -8.32 -2.65 0.49
CA VAL A 56 -9.12 -3.36 1.48
C VAL A 56 -8.95 -4.86 1.25
N GLY A 57 -8.33 -5.57 2.20
CA GLY A 57 -8.27 -7.04 2.13
C GLY A 57 -7.24 -7.61 1.15
N GLN A 58 -6.27 -6.83 0.66
CA GLN A 58 -5.39 -7.28 -0.43
C GLN A 58 -4.47 -8.45 -0.03
N THR A 59 -3.88 -8.38 1.17
CA THR A 59 -2.88 -9.36 1.64
C THR A 59 -3.29 -10.03 2.95
N ALA A 60 -4.15 -9.38 3.73
CA ALA A 60 -4.63 -9.83 5.03
C ALA A 60 -5.96 -9.14 5.37
N LEU A 61 -6.48 -9.36 6.58
CA LEU A 61 -7.62 -8.61 7.13
C LEU A 61 -7.19 -7.19 7.54
N THR A 62 -6.74 -6.38 6.57
CA THR A 62 -6.19 -5.05 6.79
C THR A 62 -6.74 -4.03 5.79
N PHE A 63 -6.70 -2.77 6.21
CA PHE A 63 -6.72 -1.62 5.32
C PHE A 63 -5.27 -1.20 5.06
N SER A 64 -4.92 -0.85 3.82
CA SER A 64 -3.55 -0.44 3.47
C SER A 64 -3.57 0.80 2.56
N PRO A 65 -3.10 1.97 3.02
CA PRO A 65 -2.66 2.22 4.38
C PRO A 65 -3.84 2.20 5.38
N TRP A 66 -3.58 1.76 6.60
CA TRP A 66 -4.52 1.83 7.73
C TRP A 66 -4.51 3.18 8.46
N ASN A 67 -3.56 4.06 8.15
CA ASN A 67 -3.46 5.41 8.69
C ASN A 67 -2.99 6.33 7.56
N LEU A 68 -3.78 7.34 7.23
CA LEU A 68 -3.47 8.31 6.18
C LEU A 68 -3.89 9.72 6.59
N THR A 69 -3.32 10.72 5.93
CA THR A 69 -3.69 12.13 6.10
C THR A 69 -4.26 12.65 4.79
N ALA A 70 -5.40 13.32 4.85
CA ALA A 70 -6.11 13.86 3.71
C ALA A 70 -6.68 15.25 4.03
N ALA A 71 -6.57 16.19 3.10
CA ALA A 71 -7.10 17.54 3.24
C ALA A 71 -8.63 17.57 3.04
N VAL A 72 -9.26 18.66 3.47
CA VAL A 72 -10.68 18.88 3.18
C VAL A 72 -10.88 19.01 1.67
N GLY A 73 -11.84 18.26 1.13
CA GLY A 73 -12.11 18.15 -0.30
C GLY A 73 -11.46 16.93 -0.96
N ASP A 74 -10.44 16.34 -0.33
CA ASP A 74 -9.81 15.12 -0.84
C ASP A 74 -10.78 13.93 -0.84
N LYS A 75 -10.49 12.96 -1.69
CA LYS A 75 -11.24 11.72 -1.82
C LYS A 75 -10.42 10.57 -1.25
N VAL A 76 -11.08 9.67 -0.52
CA VAL A 76 -10.48 8.41 -0.10
C VAL A 76 -11.22 7.28 -0.79
N GLU A 77 -10.49 6.53 -1.62
CA GLU A 77 -10.99 5.38 -2.36
C GLU A 77 -10.64 4.08 -1.65
N PHE A 78 -11.66 3.29 -1.34
CA PHE A 78 -11.52 1.95 -0.78
C PHE A 78 -11.62 0.91 -1.89
N HIS A 79 -10.48 0.31 -2.24
CA HIS A 79 -10.33 -0.68 -3.31
C HIS A 79 -10.46 -2.09 -2.74
N PHE A 80 -11.58 -2.76 -2.99
CA PHE A 80 -11.94 -4.03 -2.35
C PHE A 80 -11.36 -5.25 -3.05
N TYR A 81 -10.44 -5.95 -2.38
CA TYR A 81 -9.88 -7.25 -2.78
C TYR A 81 -10.68 -8.42 -2.20
N PRO A 82 -10.49 -9.65 -2.73
CA PRO A 82 -11.26 -10.79 -2.28
C PRO A 82 -10.91 -11.14 -0.82
N THR A 83 -11.82 -11.66 -0.02
CA THR A 83 -13.18 -12.10 -0.40
C THR A 83 -14.23 -11.07 -0.04
N THR A 84 -14.77 -11.11 1.18
CA THR A 84 -15.83 -10.20 1.63
C THR A 84 -15.29 -9.23 2.66
N HIS A 85 -15.39 -7.94 2.37
CA HIS A 85 -15.00 -6.87 3.27
C HIS A 85 -16.04 -5.74 3.26
N SER A 86 -15.85 -4.75 4.11
CA SER A 86 -16.61 -3.51 4.09
C SER A 86 -15.77 -2.41 4.72
N VAL A 87 -16.23 -1.17 4.59
CA VAL A 87 -15.75 -0.05 5.39
C VAL A 87 -16.94 0.65 6.01
N ALA A 88 -16.88 0.89 7.31
CA ALA A 88 -17.89 1.59 8.09
C ALA A 88 -17.23 2.58 9.05
N GLN A 89 -17.82 3.76 9.23
CA GLN A 89 -17.33 4.75 10.20
C GLN A 89 -17.61 4.30 11.64
N ALA A 90 -16.62 4.45 12.52
CA ALA A 90 -16.73 4.21 13.95
C ALA A 90 -16.37 5.46 14.76
N ALA A 91 -16.71 5.43 16.05
CA ALA A 91 -16.14 6.35 17.03
C ALA A 91 -14.91 5.69 17.67
N PHE A 92 -13.91 6.49 18.04
CA PHE A 92 -12.64 5.96 18.60
C PHE A 92 -12.84 5.06 19.82
N ASP A 93 -13.74 5.46 20.72
CA ASP A 93 -14.06 4.75 21.96
C ASP A 93 -14.92 3.51 21.76
N LYS A 94 -15.46 3.33 20.55
CA LYS A 94 -16.44 2.33 20.16
C LYS A 94 -16.03 1.66 18.84
N PRO A 95 -14.89 0.94 18.82
CA PRO A 95 -14.48 0.19 17.64
C PRO A 95 -15.50 -0.91 17.30
N CYS A 96 -15.54 -1.29 16.03
CA CYS A 96 -16.39 -2.37 15.51
C CYS A 96 -17.90 -2.12 15.57
N GLU A 97 -18.34 -0.89 15.81
CA GLU A 97 -19.74 -0.45 15.75
C GLU A 97 -19.88 0.91 15.03
N PRO A 98 -21.03 1.19 14.39
CA PRO A 98 -21.25 2.47 13.72
C PRO A 98 -21.13 3.63 14.70
N SER A 99 -20.49 4.72 14.28
CA SER A 99 -20.45 5.96 15.07
C SER A 99 -21.83 6.60 15.26
N SER A 100 -22.75 6.38 14.32
CA SER A 100 -24.10 6.92 14.28
C SER A 100 -24.93 6.22 13.19
N ASP A 101 -26.24 6.48 13.15
CA ASP A 101 -27.12 6.01 12.07
C ASP A 101 -26.81 6.66 10.71
N THR A 102 -26.03 7.76 10.70
CA THR A 102 -25.56 8.46 9.50
C THR A 102 -24.10 8.15 9.17
N ALA A 103 -23.46 7.23 9.91
CA ALA A 103 -22.11 6.76 9.62
C ALA A 103 -22.03 6.27 8.17
N PHE A 104 -20.96 6.64 7.46
CA PHE A 104 -20.76 6.08 6.12
C PHE A 104 -20.57 4.57 6.21
N PHE A 105 -21.06 3.87 5.19
CA PHE A 105 -20.97 2.42 5.07
C PHE A 105 -20.98 2.02 3.61
N SER A 106 -20.00 1.21 3.20
CA SER A 106 -19.98 0.66 1.84
C SER A 106 -21.06 -0.41 1.62
N GLY A 107 -21.53 -1.08 2.69
CA GLY A 107 -22.15 -2.39 2.54
C GLY A 107 -21.10 -3.50 2.58
N GLY A 108 -21.56 -4.75 2.75
CA GLY A 108 -20.72 -5.93 2.55
C GLY A 108 -20.38 -6.10 1.07
N VAL A 109 -19.09 -6.12 0.76
CA VAL A 109 -18.54 -6.14 -0.60
C VAL A 109 -17.82 -7.46 -0.79
N THR A 110 -18.40 -8.35 -1.58
CA THR A 110 -17.76 -9.62 -1.97
C THR A 110 -17.16 -9.46 -3.35
N THR A 111 -15.84 -9.60 -3.45
CA THR A 111 -15.15 -9.67 -4.74
C THR A 111 -14.48 -11.03 -4.93
N GLN A 112 -14.17 -11.36 -6.19
CA GLN A 112 -13.49 -12.58 -6.57
C GLN A 112 -12.35 -12.23 -7.53
N ALA A 113 -11.16 -12.77 -7.28
CA ALA A 113 -10.06 -12.62 -8.22
C ALA A 113 -10.31 -13.48 -9.46
N ALA A 114 -10.16 -12.88 -10.63
CA ALA A 114 -10.07 -13.62 -11.88
C ALA A 114 -8.93 -14.65 -11.77
N THR A 115 -9.16 -15.83 -12.33
CA THR A 115 -8.26 -16.97 -12.21
C THR A 115 -7.75 -17.34 -13.58
N SER A 116 -6.44 -17.26 -13.76
CA SER A 116 -5.77 -17.76 -14.96
C SER A 116 -4.70 -18.76 -14.53
N GLY A 117 -4.97 -20.04 -14.72
CA GLY A 117 -4.15 -21.13 -14.20
C GLY A 117 -4.02 -21.08 -12.67
N LYS A 118 -2.78 -21.07 -12.16
CA LYS A 118 -2.48 -20.97 -10.72
C LYS A 118 -2.45 -19.51 -10.21
N THR A 119 -2.65 -18.53 -11.08
CA THR A 119 -2.59 -17.12 -10.70
C THR A 119 -3.99 -16.58 -10.39
N ARG A 120 -4.12 -15.88 -9.27
CA ARG A 120 -5.30 -15.10 -8.91
C ARG A 120 -4.91 -13.64 -9.02
N ARG A 121 -5.55 -12.89 -9.91
CA ARG A 121 -5.30 -11.45 -10.05
C ARG A 121 -6.62 -10.72 -10.12
N GLN A 122 -6.81 -9.75 -9.22
CA GLN A 122 -7.91 -8.82 -9.36
C GLN A 122 -7.55 -7.81 -10.45
N THR A 123 -8.38 -7.72 -11.48
CA THR A 123 -8.19 -6.74 -12.54
C THR A 123 -8.89 -5.44 -12.19
N ALA A 124 -8.56 -4.34 -12.89
CA ALA A 124 -9.25 -3.08 -12.71
C ALA A 124 -10.77 -3.19 -12.99
N ALA A 125 -11.17 -4.07 -13.91
CA ALA A 125 -12.58 -4.31 -14.23
C ALA A 125 -13.35 -5.02 -13.09
N ASP A 126 -12.65 -5.84 -12.29
CA ASP A 126 -13.25 -6.56 -11.16
C ASP A 126 -13.22 -5.74 -9.86
N MET A 127 -12.45 -4.66 -9.84
CA MET A 127 -12.27 -3.82 -8.66
C MET A 127 -13.57 -3.11 -8.30
N LYS A 128 -14.00 -3.28 -7.05
CA LYS A 128 -15.09 -2.49 -6.47
C LYS A 128 -14.46 -1.37 -5.66
N ILE A 129 -14.88 -0.13 -5.94
CA ILE A 129 -14.32 1.06 -5.32
C ILE A 129 -15.44 1.87 -4.71
N PHE A 130 -15.34 2.07 -3.39
CA PHE A 130 -16.21 2.96 -2.63
C PHE A 130 -15.42 4.21 -2.27
N THR A 131 -15.95 5.38 -2.58
CA THR A 131 -15.26 6.65 -2.41
C THR A 131 -15.99 7.52 -1.40
N ILE A 132 -15.26 8.06 -0.43
CA ILE A 132 -15.75 9.10 0.48
C ILE A 132 -15.03 10.43 0.21
N THR A 133 -15.71 11.53 0.50
CA THR A 133 -15.09 12.87 0.50
C THR A 133 -14.76 13.28 1.93
N VAL A 134 -13.56 13.81 2.12
CA VAL A 134 -13.12 14.35 3.42
C VAL A 134 -13.72 15.73 3.60
N ASN A 135 -14.69 15.84 4.51
CA ASN A 135 -15.46 17.07 4.72
C ASN A 135 -14.87 18.00 5.79
N ASP A 136 -14.04 17.48 6.69
CA ASP A 136 -13.34 18.25 7.71
C ASP A 136 -12.00 17.60 8.10
N THR A 137 -11.24 18.27 8.96
CA THR A 137 -9.92 17.80 9.43
C THR A 137 -10.00 16.90 10.65
N LYS A 138 -11.19 16.52 11.13
CA LYS A 138 -11.32 15.67 12.32
C LYS A 138 -10.90 14.23 11.99
N PRO A 139 -10.36 13.48 12.97
CA PRO A 139 -10.04 12.07 12.75
C PRO A 139 -11.28 11.25 12.38
N ILE A 140 -11.18 10.47 11.31
CA ILE A 140 -12.22 9.54 10.86
C ILE A 140 -11.73 8.13 11.15
N TRP A 141 -12.31 7.49 12.17
CA TRP A 141 -12.04 6.10 12.51
C TRP A 141 -12.98 5.19 11.71
N TYR A 142 -12.46 4.09 11.21
CA TYR A 142 -13.27 3.14 10.43
C TYR A 142 -12.85 1.70 10.65
N TYR A 143 -13.74 0.78 10.32
CA TYR A 143 -13.58 -0.65 10.53
C TYR A 143 -14.25 -1.46 9.42
N CYS A 144 -13.88 -2.73 9.32
CA CYS A 144 -14.62 -3.68 8.51
C CYS A 144 -15.77 -4.29 9.32
N GLY A 145 -17.01 -4.07 8.88
CA GLY A 145 -18.25 -4.56 9.49
C GLY A 145 -18.53 -6.06 9.29
N PHE A 146 -17.67 -6.79 8.57
CA PHE A 146 -17.81 -8.24 8.41
C PHE A 146 -17.44 -8.98 9.71
N PRO A 147 -18.15 -10.06 10.10
CA PRO A 147 -17.89 -10.78 11.34
C PRO A 147 -16.41 -11.14 11.54
N ASN A 148 -15.91 -10.89 12.75
CA ASN A 148 -14.53 -11.17 13.19
C ASN A 148 -13.42 -10.34 12.50
N HIS A 149 -13.70 -9.58 11.43
CA HIS A 149 -12.66 -8.82 10.73
C HIS A 149 -12.16 -7.65 11.57
N CYS A 150 -13.06 -6.84 12.14
CA CYS A 150 -12.67 -5.75 13.01
C CYS A 150 -11.91 -6.24 14.27
N GLN A 151 -12.40 -7.31 14.92
CA GLN A 151 -11.69 -7.93 16.05
C GLN A 151 -10.33 -8.55 15.63
N GLY A 152 -10.20 -8.95 14.37
CA GLY A 152 -8.92 -9.35 13.77
C GLY A 152 -7.90 -8.21 13.67
N GLY A 153 -8.34 -6.96 13.85
CA GLY A 153 -7.52 -5.76 13.68
C GLY A 153 -7.78 -5.04 12.35
N MET A 154 -8.84 -5.38 11.62
CA MET A 154 -9.22 -4.70 10.38
C MET A 154 -9.89 -3.36 10.68
N VAL A 155 -9.07 -2.39 11.05
CA VAL A 155 -9.44 -1.01 11.38
C VAL A 155 -8.48 -0.04 10.68
N GLY A 156 -8.93 1.20 10.53
CA GLY A 156 -8.09 2.26 10.01
C GLY A 156 -8.54 3.64 10.48
N VAL A 157 -7.72 4.64 10.15
CA VAL A 157 -7.96 6.04 10.48
C VAL A 157 -7.54 6.96 9.33
N ILE A 158 -8.31 8.01 9.10
CA ILE A 158 -7.92 9.17 8.31
C ILE A 158 -7.74 10.34 9.28
N ASN A 159 -6.70 11.15 9.09
CA ASN A 159 -6.41 12.35 9.87
C ASN A 159 -6.26 12.05 11.38
N GLN A 160 -5.52 11.00 11.73
CA GLN A 160 -5.13 10.79 13.13
C GLN A 160 -4.37 12.01 13.66
N ALA A 161 -4.66 12.41 14.90
CA ALA A 161 -3.86 13.44 15.56
C ALA A 161 -2.39 12.98 15.71
N ALA A 162 -1.45 13.88 15.43
CA ALA A 162 -0.01 13.61 15.54
C ALA A 162 0.44 13.33 16.98
N THR A 163 -0.33 13.79 17.97
CA THR A 163 -0.06 13.61 19.40
C THR A 163 -1.32 13.18 20.15
N GLY A 164 -1.10 12.62 21.35
CA GLY A 164 -2.17 12.18 22.25
C GLY A 164 -2.39 10.68 22.26
N ALA A 165 -3.37 10.23 23.04
CA ALA A 165 -3.62 8.81 23.29
C ALA A 165 -4.52 8.14 22.24
N LYS A 166 -5.12 8.92 21.33
CA LYS A 166 -6.03 8.40 20.29
C LYS A 166 -5.24 8.00 19.05
N THR A 167 -4.61 6.83 19.10
CA THR A 167 -3.80 6.29 18.00
C THR A 167 -4.46 5.07 17.35
N ILE A 168 -4.08 4.74 16.12
CA ILE A 168 -4.54 3.57 15.39
C ILE A 168 -4.19 2.27 16.10
N GLU A 169 -3.07 2.23 16.78
CA GLU A 169 -2.66 1.09 17.59
C GLU A 169 -3.60 0.92 18.80
N ALA A 170 -3.95 2.03 19.48
CA ALA A 170 -4.90 2.00 20.59
C ALA A 170 -6.31 1.58 20.10
N PHE A 171 -6.74 2.09 18.95
CA PHE A 171 -8.02 1.72 18.33
C PHE A 171 -8.06 0.23 17.95
N ALA A 172 -7.01 -0.29 17.30
CA ALA A 172 -6.87 -1.70 16.95
C ALA A 172 -6.80 -2.61 18.19
N ALA A 173 -6.11 -2.18 19.25
CA ALA A 173 -6.05 -2.92 20.52
C ALA A 173 -7.41 -2.97 21.23
N ALA A 174 -8.20 -1.90 21.16
CA ALA A 174 -9.57 -1.88 21.66
C ALA A 174 -10.51 -2.75 20.82
N ALA A 175 -10.38 -2.71 19.48
CA ALA A 175 -11.16 -3.51 18.55
C ALA A 175 -11.04 -5.02 18.82
N LYS A 176 -9.83 -5.50 19.12
CA LYS A 176 -9.56 -6.91 19.48
C LYS A 176 -10.33 -7.39 20.73
N LYS A 177 -10.79 -6.47 21.58
CA LYS A 177 -11.51 -6.77 22.83
C LYS A 177 -13.03 -6.70 22.66
N VAL A 178 -13.54 -6.25 21.51
CA VAL A 178 -14.98 -6.16 21.25
C VAL A 178 -15.57 -7.56 21.07
N ALA A 179 -16.68 -7.84 21.74
CA ALA A 179 -17.31 -9.16 21.66
C ALA A 179 -17.85 -9.48 20.26
N LYS A 180 -18.50 -8.50 19.60
CA LYS A 180 -19.15 -8.69 18.31
C LYS A 180 -19.07 -7.42 17.46
N THR A 181 -18.73 -7.58 16.18
CA THR A 181 -18.86 -6.52 15.18
C THR A 181 -20.34 -6.26 14.83
N VAL A 182 -20.69 -4.98 14.73
CA VAL A 182 -21.99 -4.49 14.28
C VAL A 182 -21.81 -3.81 12.94
N ALA A 183 -22.49 -4.29 11.90
CA ALA A 183 -22.53 -3.58 10.62
C ALA A 183 -23.68 -2.56 10.63
N PRO A 184 -23.50 -1.37 10.03
CA PRO A 184 -24.61 -0.46 9.75
C PRO A 184 -25.64 -1.14 8.83
N SER A 185 -26.91 -0.74 8.91
CA SER A 185 -27.99 -1.31 8.11
C SER A 185 -28.12 -0.69 6.71
N THR A 186 -27.58 0.52 6.52
CA THR A 186 -27.80 1.34 5.32
C THR A 186 -26.47 1.70 4.68
N VAL A 187 -26.35 1.43 3.37
CA VAL A 187 -25.22 1.90 2.55
C VAL A 187 -25.37 3.39 2.30
N GLN A 188 -24.40 4.20 2.72
CA GLN A 188 -24.47 5.66 2.66
C GLN A 188 -23.11 6.33 2.85
N GLY A 189 -23.07 7.66 2.70
CA GLY A 189 -21.91 8.49 3.04
C GLY A 189 -20.72 8.39 2.08
N GLY A 190 -20.92 7.77 0.92
CA GLY A 190 -19.94 7.67 -0.16
C GLY A 190 -20.60 7.20 -1.46
N THR A 191 -19.80 7.07 -2.51
CA THR A 191 -20.25 6.70 -3.86
C THR A 191 -19.54 5.45 -4.36
N TRP A 192 -20.24 4.67 -5.19
CA TRP A 192 -19.68 3.54 -5.91
C TRP A 192 -19.28 3.97 -7.33
N GLY A 193 -18.09 3.59 -7.79
CA GLY A 193 -17.63 4.01 -9.11
C GLY A 193 -16.34 3.34 -9.58
N ALA A 194 -15.84 3.79 -10.72
CA ALA A 194 -14.49 3.51 -11.18
C ALA A 194 -13.47 4.36 -10.38
N ALA A 195 -12.20 3.98 -10.43
CA ALA A 195 -11.14 4.78 -9.84
C ALA A 195 -11.08 6.16 -10.53
N GLU A 196 -10.99 7.22 -9.74
CA GLU A 196 -10.76 8.58 -10.23
C GLU A 196 -9.37 8.63 -10.88
N ALA A 197 -9.31 9.07 -12.14
CA ALA A 197 -8.06 9.08 -12.91
C ALA A 197 -7.17 10.27 -12.52
N ALA A 198 -5.86 10.03 -12.50
CA ALA A 198 -4.86 11.09 -12.47
C ALA A 198 -4.96 11.94 -13.74
N ASN A 199 -5.04 13.26 -13.62
CA ASN A 199 -4.71 14.11 -14.76
C ASN A 199 -3.18 14.24 -14.88
N GLY A 200 -2.53 13.15 -15.27
CA GLY A 200 -1.16 13.17 -15.75
C GLY A 200 -1.17 13.44 -17.25
N THR A 201 -0.84 14.67 -17.66
CA THR A 201 -0.32 14.88 -19.01
C THR A 201 1.00 14.11 -19.09
N GLU A 202 0.96 12.88 -19.61
CA GLU A 202 2.17 12.19 -20.00
C GLU A 202 2.76 12.92 -21.22
N THR A 203 3.60 13.92 -20.96
CA THR A 203 4.56 14.37 -21.96
C THR A 203 5.54 13.23 -22.15
N GLY A 204 5.31 12.43 -23.19
CA GLY A 204 6.22 11.38 -23.64
C GLY A 204 7.60 11.97 -23.95
N GLY A 205 8.47 11.99 -22.94
CA GLY A 205 9.88 12.27 -23.08
C GLY A 205 10.54 11.09 -23.78
N ALA A 206 10.57 11.12 -25.11
CA ALA A 206 11.37 10.21 -25.91
C ALA A 206 12.83 10.30 -25.47
N SER A 207 13.27 9.33 -24.67
CA SER A 207 14.66 9.19 -24.25
C SER A 207 15.43 8.56 -25.40
N THR A 208 16.18 9.39 -26.12
CA THR A 208 17.19 8.97 -27.08
C THR A 208 18.34 8.27 -26.33
N PRO A 209 18.82 7.09 -26.78
CA PRO A 209 20.00 6.49 -26.18
C PRO A 209 21.25 7.23 -26.67
N SER A 210 21.97 7.86 -25.73
CA SER A 210 23.27 8.47 -25.95
C SER A 210 24.36 7.39 -25.94
N SER A 211 24.98 7.13 -27.09
CA SER A 211 26.16 6.27 -27.23
C SER A 211 27.43 7.07 -26.95
N SER A 212 28.18 6.66 -25.92
CA SER A 212 29.49 7.21 -25.58
C SER A 212 30.58 6.70 -26.52
N THR A 213 31.36 7.64 -27.07
CA THR A 213 32.54 7.45 -27.91
C THR A 213 33.75 6.90 -27.13
N GLY A 214 34.41 5.88 -27.69
CA GLY A 214 35.79 5.51 -27.37
C GLY A 214 36.50 5.11 -28.66
N ALA A 215 37.55 5.84 -29.04
CA ALA A 215 38.27 5.71 -30.30
C ALA A 215 39.68 5.12 -30.12
N ALA A 216 40.22 4.65 -31.25
CA ALA A 216 41.61 4.27 -31.58
C ALA A 216 41.99 2.80 -31.27
N SER A 217 42.70 2.04 -32.12
CA SER A 217 43.43 2.34 -33.35
C SER A 217 43.85 1.04 -34.08
N GLY A 218 43.94 1.07 -35.41
CA GLY A 218 44.80 0.22 -36.28
C GLY A 218 44.43 -1.27 -36.44
N LEU A 219 44.64 -1.96 -37.56
CA LEU A 219 45.41 -1.73 -38.78
C LEU A 219 45.11 -2.89 -39.77
N MET A 220 44.81 -2.59 -41.05
CA MET A 220 45.07 -3.34 -42.33
C MET A 220 44.69 -4.86 -42.42
N GLU A 221 44.25 -5.48 -43.52
CA GLU A 221 43.97 -5.16 -44.93
C GLU A 221 43.48 -6.49 -45.61
N ARG A 222 42.68 -6.38 -46.70
CA ARG A 222 42.50 -7.31 -47.86
C ARG A 222 41.16 -8.04 -48.03
N GLY A 223 40.35 -7.47 -48.93
CA GLY A 223 39.63 -8.16 -50.00
C GLY A 223 38.39 -8.98 -49.59
N SER A 224 37.34 -9.14 -50.38
CA SER A 224 37.03 -8.70 -51.73
C SER A 224 35.60 -9.19 -52.05
N TYR A 225 34.86 -8.45 -52.88
CA TYR A 225 33.57 -8.83 -53.54
C TYR A 225 32.37 -8.99 -52.58
N GLY A 226 31.15 -8.50 -52.80
CA GLY A 226 30.48 -7.81 -53.89
C GLY A 226 28.97 -7.81 -53.55
N THR A 227 28.30 -6.69 -53.80
CA THR A 227 26.88 -6.48 -54.19
C THR A 227 25.99 -7.75 -54.34
N VAL A 228 24.70 -7.84 -54.06
CA VAL A 228 23.55 -6.92 -53.86
C VAL A 228 22.29 -7.81 -53.62
N VAL A 229 21.21 -7.17 -53.11
CA VAL A 229 19.77 -7.50 -53.22
C VAL A 229 19.20 -8.84 -52.73
N ALA A 230 18.13 -8.77 -51.95
CA ALA A 230 16.77 -9.02 -52.46
C ALA A 230 15.69 -8.76 -51.39
N ALA A 231 14.82 -7.79 -51.68
CA ALA A 231 13.45 -7.74 -51.18
C ALA A 231 12.55 -8.57 -52.11
N GLY A 232 11.52 -9.23 -51.59
CA GLY A 232 10.57 -9.95 -52.43
C GLY A 232 9.52 -10.76 -51.68
N LEU A 233 8.44 -10.08 -51.32
CA LEU A 233 7.12 -10.60 -50.91
C LEU A 233 6.42 -11.31 -52.08
N VAL A 234 5.77 -12.47 -51.89
CA VAL A 234 4.50 -12.88 -52.56
C VAL A 234 3.80 -14.00 -51.76
N ALA A 235 2.48 -13.88 -51.71
CA ALA A 235 1.49 -14.74 -51.07
C ALA A 235 1.05 -15.97 -51.90
N GLY A 236 0.35 -16.91 -51.23
CA GLY A 236 -0.88 -17.47 -51.78
C GLY A 236 -0.97 -18.97 -52.10
N LEU A 237 -2.00 -19.57 -51.50
CA LEU A 237 -2.96 -20.57 -52.06
C LEU A 237 -2.65 -22.09 -52.09
N ALA A 238 -3.53 -22.78 -51.34
CA ALA A 238 -4.45 -23.86 -51.75
C ALA A 238 -3.99 -25.34 -51.90
N GLY A 239 -4.68 -26.20 -51.12
CA GLY A 239 -5.04 -27.59 -51.46
C GLY A 239 -3.91 -28.62 -51.37
N ILE A 240 -4.08 -29.95 -51.30
CA ILE A 240 -5.20 -30.90 -51.45
C ILE A 240 -4.67 -32.24 -50.83
N PHE A 241 -5.51 -32.95 -50.08
CA PHE A 241 -5.60 -34.42 -49.83
C PHE A 241 -4.35 -35.35 -49.81
N GLY A 242 -4.31 -36.27 -48.84
CA GLY A 242 -3.55 -37.52 -48.98
C GLY A 242 -3.31 -38.31 -47.69
N THR A 243 -4.14 -39.32 -47.45
CA THR A 243 -3.99 -40.41 -46.47
C THR A 243 -2.69 -41.22 -46.62
N LEU A 244 -2.08 -41.70 -45.53
CA LEU A 244 -1.49 -43.05 -45.47
C LEU A 244 -1.22 -43.52 -44.02
N LEU A 245 -1.74 -44.71 -43.69
CA LEU A 245 -1.36 -45.56 -42.56
C LEU A 245 0.15 -45.92 -42.61
N VAL A 246 0.83 -45.93 -41.47
CA VAL A 246 1.27 -47.13 -40.70
C VAL A 246 1.58 -46.65 -39.28
#